data_AF-A0AAD9HKI1-F1
#
_entry.id   AF-A0AAD9HKI1-F1
#
_cell.length_a   1.000
_cell.length_b   1.000
_cell.length_c   1.000
_cell.angle_alpha   90.00
_cell.angle_beta   90.00
_cell.angle_gamma   90.00
#
_symmetry.space_group_name_H-M   'P 1'
#
loop_
_entity.id
_entity.type
_entity.pdbx_description
1 polymer ?
#
loop_
_entity_poly.entity_id
_entity_poly.type
_entity_poly.pdbx_seq_one_letter_code
_entity_poly.pdbx_strand_id
1 'polypeptide(L)'
;MPAKSKASSKAKEAESKSKQTQPAAQAPEPPKTVNERSLQRYYQTNPHERKREEAGGLHSLTPAERQSWVNATLVRRVASKDVYLTTKAEREFWKQVNRESPPIRRLDRHNTEKGASVVYDWGKDKNGRDVGEYPLEQFAARAAKQAQLTALGVLHRRFLQRREFARNGVTDATTGEVTQITQEDIQEETQRRRDMSAIRKELYGDKMGPYATDPEWDDVVPIPADEPEGALATIAYPEDYAEVMSYLRAVMVAEEYSPRCLRLTEHVISMNPAHYTVWLYRFKIVETLNIPLADEIEWLNAVSLEHIKNYQIWHHRQLLLDHHYEAIKATPDEVKRFARSEIEFLTRMLEEDTKNYHVWSYRQYLVRKLGLWNLSELLSTQNWIEGDVRNNSAWSHRFFLVFNDPSASTEGSHATEPDPKVPADIIDREVKYAEEKTLLAPQNQAAWNYLRGVLVKGGRKLETAEAFAAQFVKGVGEGDDKEEVRSSHALDFLAEVLAEKGQKTEAAKYLDRLAERWDPVRAGYWKYRKQQLE
;
A
#
# COMPACT_ATOMS: atom_id res chain seq x y z
N MET A 1 -94.08 -36.46 15.57
CA MET A 1 -95.18 -35.58 15.11
C MET A 1 -94.58 -34.45 14.27
N PRO A 2 -94.66 -34.49 12.94
CA PRO A 2 -94.23 -33.38 12.09
C PRO A 2 -95.38 -32.43 11.71
N ALA A 3 -94.95 -31.27 11.19
CA ALA A 3 -95.62 -30.25 10.37
C ALA A 3 -96.43 -29.12 11.06
N LYS A 4 -95.95 -27.88 10.88
CA LYS A 4 -96.50 -26.99 9.84
C LYS A 4 -95.61 -25.78 9.52
N SER A 5 -95.49 -25.54 8.22
CA SER A 5 -94.88 -24.39 7.54
C SER A 5 -95.94 -23.32 7.18
N LYS A 6 -95.48 -22.06 7.01
CA LYS A 6 -95.97 -20.95 6.16
C LYS A 6 -95.49 -19.62 6.78
N ALA A 7 -95.10 -18.56 6.07
CA ALA A 7 -94.97 -18.30 4.64
C ALA A 7 -94.04 -17.08 4.46
N SER A 8 -93.46 -16.97 3.27
CA SER A 8 -92.77 -15.80 2.72
C SER A 8 -93.70 -14.59 2.51
N SER A 9 -93.18 -13.37 2.65
CA SER A 9 -93.72 -12.20 1.94
C SER A 9 -92.62 -11.28 1.44
N LYS A 10 -92.73 -10.97 0.15
CA LYS A 10 -91.84 -10.20 -0.73
C LYS A 10 -91.72 -8.71 -0.37
N ALA A 11 -90.66 -8.15 -0.94
CA ALA A 11 -90.25 -6.76 -1.09
C ALA A 11 -91.38 -5.72 -1.28
N LYS A 12 -91.19 -4.56 -0.65
CA LYS A 12 -91.82 -3.28 -1.01
C LYS A 12 -90.83 -2.43 -1.80
N GLU A 13 -91.18 -2.11 -3.04
CA GLU A 13 -90.68 -0.94 -3.76
C GLU A 13 -91.16 0.34 -3.04
N ALA A 14 -90.27 1.33 -2.92
CA ALA A 14 -90.63 2.74 -2.77
C ALA A 14 -89.49 3.64 -3.24
N GLU A 15 -89.72 4.22 -4.42
CA GLU A 15 -89.42 5.60 -4.82
C GLU A 15 -87.98 6.10 -4.97
N SER A 16 -87.65 6.31 -6.25
CA SER A 16 -86.58 7.13 -6.79
C SER A 16 -86.66 8.60 -6.32
N LYS A 17 -85.60 9.06 -5.64
CA LYS A 17 -85.25 10.49 -5.58
C LYS A 17 -83.89 10.70 -6.26
N SER A 18 -83.97 11.36 -7.41
CA SER A 18 -82.96 12.23 -8.05
C SER A 18 -81.51 12.07 -7.58
N LYS A 19 -80.71 11.29 -8.33
CA LYS A 19 -79.25 11.36 -8.31
C LYS A 19 -78.81 12.70 -8.88
N GLN A 20 -78.35 13.60 -8.01
CA GLN A 20 -77.43 14.66 -8.44
C GLN A 20 -76.11 14.01 -8.84
N THR A 21 -75.74 14.18 -10.10
CA THR A 21 -74.49 13.75 -10.70
C THR A 21 -73.34 14.52 -10.06
N GLN A 22 -72.53 13.85 -9.22
CA GLN A 22 -71.20 14.34 -8.87
C GLN A 22 -70.29 14.24 -10.10
N PRO A 23 -69.49 15.26 -10.42
CA PRO A 23 -68.58 15.19 -11.56
C PRO A 23 -67.54 14.08 -11.33
N ALA A 24 -67.31 13.26 -12.36
CA ALA A 24 -66.26 12.26 -12.37
C ALA A 24 -64.90 12.95 -12.15
N ALA A 25 -64.20 12.58 -11.07
CA ALA A 25 -62.85 13.05 -10.81
C ALA A 25 -61.94 12.68 -12.01
N GLN A 26 -61.21 13.66 -12.53
CA GLN A 26 -60.18 13.45 -13.54
C GLN A 26 -59.20 12.36 -13.05
N ALA A 27 -58.84 11.43 -13.94
CA ALA A 27 -57.83 10.43 -13.63
C ALA A 27 -56.53 11.15 -13.22
N PRO A 28 -55.93 10.83 -12.06
CA PRO A 28 -54.70 11.50 -11.63
C PRO A 28 -53.59 11.29 -12.65
N GLU A 29 -52.81 12.34 -12.92
CA GLU A 29 -51.66 12.28 -13.81
C GLU A 29 -50.71 11.13 -13.41
N PRO A 30 -50.06 10.45 -14.38
CA PRO A 30 -49.12 9.38 -14.09
C PRO A 30 -47.93 9.95 -13.29
N PRO A 31 -47.49 9.26 -12.22
CA PRO A 31 -46.39 9.73 -11.40
C PRO A 31 -45.10 9.75 -12.21
N LYS A 32 -44.38 10.87 -12.15
CA LYS A 32 -43.08 11.07 -12.83
C LYS A 32 -41.94 10.56 -11.95
N THR A 33 -42.06 10.71 -10.63
CA THR A 33 -41.03 10.28 -9.66
C THR A 33 -41.48 9.13 -8.77
N VAL A 34 -40.53 8.49 -8.10
CA VAL A 34 -40.81 7.42 -7.12
C VAL A 34 -41.56 7.97 -5.90
N ASN A 35 -41.24 9.18 -5.46
CA ASN A 35 -41.95 9.88 -4.38
C ASN A 35 -43.40 10.17 -4.76
N GLU A 36 -43.66 10.66 -5.98
CA GLU A 36 -45.02 10.84 -6.50
C GLU A 36 -45.80 9.53 -6.58
N ARG A 37 -45.17 8.44 -7.05
CA ARG A 37 -45.79 7.11 -7.09
C ARG A 37 -46.10 6.58 -5.69
N SER A 38 -45.20 6.81 -4.75
CA SER A 38 -45.38 6.42 -3.34
C SER A 38 -46.53 7.20 -2.70
N LEU A 39 -46.59 8.51 -2.95
CA LEU A 39 -47.66 9.39 -2.49
C LEU A 39 -49.01 9.01 -3.11
N GLN A 40 -49.06 8.67 -4.39
CA GLN A 40 -50.26 8.18 -5.05
C GLN A 40 -50.77 6.88 -4.40
N ARG A 41 -49.89 5.92 -4.10
CA ARG A 41 -50.24 4.68 -3.36
C ARG A 41 -50.71 4.96 -1.94
N TYR A 42 -50.10 5.92 -1.25
CA TYR A 42 -50.54 6.37 0.06
C TYR A 42 -51.99 6.83 0.02
N TYR A 43 -52.34 7.70 -0.92
CA TYR A 43 -53.71 8.18 -1.05
C TYR A 43 -54.71 7.13 -1.52
N GLN A 44 -54.29 6.15 -2.33
CA GLN A 44 -55.14 5.01 -2.70
C GLN A 44 -55.55 4.18 -1.48
N THR A 45 -54.66 4.04 -0.49
CA THR A 45 -54.94 3.31 0.74
C THR A 45 -55.51 4.21 1.86
N ASN A 46 -55.39 5.53 1.72
CA ASN A 46 -55.88 6.53 2.67
C ASN A 46 -56.80 7.58 2.01
N PRO A 47 -57.97 7.18 1.45
CA PRO A 47 -58.84 8.09 0.72
C PRO A 47 -59.44 9.19 1.61
N HIS A 48 -59.72 8.90 2.88
CA HIS A 48 -60.22 9.90 3.83
C HIS A 48 -59.14 10.90 4.25
N GLU A 49 -57.87 10.47 4.29
CA GLU A 49 -56.74 11.37 4.56
C GLU A 49 -56.54 12.34 3.39
N ARG A 50 -56.61 11.84 2.14
CA ARG A 50 -56.56 12.68 0.94
C ARG A 50 -57.63 13.78 1.00
N LYS A 51 -58.87 13.41 1.32
CA LYS A 51 -59.97 14.38 1.49
C LYS A 51 -59.69 15.40 2.58
N ARG A 52 -59.10 14.98 3.71
CA ARG A 52 -58.70 15.90 4.79
C ARG A 52 -57.67 16.93 4.32
N GLU A 53 -56.65 16.48 3.58
CA GLU A 53 -55.59 17.35 3.08
C GLU A 53 -56.10 18.30 1.99
N GLU A 54 -56.90 17.81 1.03
CA GLU A 54 -57.53 18.62 -0.03
C GLU A 54 -58.50 19.67 0.54
N ALA A 55 -59.18 19.38 1.65
CA ALA A 55 -60.05 20.34 2.34
C ALA A 55 -59.29 21.38 3.19
N GLY A 56 -57.97 21.27 3.32
CA GLY A 56 -57.15 22.18 4.15
C GLY A 56 -57.17 21.86 5.65
N GLY A 57 -57.53 20.62 6.03
CA GLY A 57 -57.46 20.13 7.42
C GLY A 57 -58.78 19.58 7.96
N LEU A 58 -58.73 19.04 9.18
CA LEU A 58 -59.88 18.37 9.80
C LEU A 58 -61.07 19.30 10.03
N HIS A 59 -60.83 20.59 10.30
CA HIS A 59 -61.88 21.57 10.60
C HIS A 59 -62.74 21.92 9.39
N SER A 60 -62.21 21.76 8.18
CA SER A 60 -62.88 22.06 6.92
C SER A 60 -63.77 20.91 6.43
N LEU A 61 -63.70 19.74 7.07
CA LEU A 61 -64.52 18.58 6.72
C LEU A 61 -65.93 18.67 7.33
N THR A 62 -66.92 18.19 6.59
CA THR A 62 -68.29 18.04 7.12
C THR A 62 -68.31 17.08 8.32
N PRO A 63 -69.32 17.14 9.21
CA PRO A 63 -69.41 16.21 10.34
C PRO A 63 -69.36 14.72 9.92
N ALA A 64 -69.97 14.38 8.77
CA ALA A 64 -69.94 13.03 8.23
C ALA A 64 -68.52 12.62 7.75
N GLU A 65 -67.81 13.52 7.05
CA GLU A 65 -66.45 13.25 6.57
C GLU A 65 -65.45 13.17 7.71
N ARG A 66 -65.60 14.00 8.75
CA ARG A 66 -64.83 13.89 9.99
C ARG A 66 -65.05 12.54 10.66
N GLN A 67 -66.29 12.10 10.77
CA GLN A 67 -66.60 10.79 11.33
C GLN A 67 -65.98 9.66 10.51
N SER A 68 -66.08 9.72 9.17
CA SER A 68 -65.44 8.73 8.31
C SER A 68 -63.93 8.75 8.41
N TRP A 69 -63.29 9.92 8.53
CA TRP A 69 -61.86 10.03 8.79
C TRP A 69 -61.47 9.41 10.14
N VAL A 70 -62.22 9.69 11.21
CA VAL A 70 -61.99 9.12 12.55
C VAL A 70 -62.15 7.60 12.54
N ASN A 71 -63.24 7.09 11.96
CA ASN A 71 -63.49 5.65 11.80
C ASN A 71 -62.36 4.98 11.04
N ALA A 72 -61.95 5.62 9.94
CA ALA A 72 -60.86 5.18 9.10
C ALA A 72 -59.53 5.11 9.89
N THR A 73 -59.18 6.12 10.67
CA THR A 73 -57.93 6.16 11.45
C THR A 73 -57.94 5.20 12.64
N LEU A 74 -59.09 5.00 13.29
CA LEU A 74 -59.20 4.20 14.50
C LEU A 74 -59.47 2.70 14.25
N VAL A 75 -59.97 2.31 13.08
CA VAL A 75 -60.40 0.91 12.82
C VAL A 75 -59.34 -0.12 13.16
N ARG A 76 -58.07 0.13 12.79
CA ARG A 76 -56.96 -0.79 13.08
C ARG A 76 -56.68 -0.87 14.58
N ARG A 77 -56.64 0.29 15.27
CA ARG A 77 -56.34 0.39 16.71
C ARG A 77 -57.46 -0.17 17.59
N VAL A 78 -58.71 -0.04 17.17
CA VAL A 78 -59.85 -0.65 17.87
C VAL A 78 -59.88 -2.16 17.62
N ALA A 79 -59.62 -2.61 16.39
CA ALA A 79 -59.54 -4.04 16.06
C ALA A 79 -58.41 -4.77 16.81
N SER A 80 -57.25 -4.12 16.98
CA SER A 80 -56.10 -4.65 17.72
C SER A 80 -56.22 -4.49 19.24
N LYS A 81 -57.27 -3.82 19.75
CA LYS A 81 -57.46 -3.45 21.16
C LYS A 81 -56.40 -2.51 21.72
N ASP A 82 -55.76 -1.71 20.88
CA ASP A 82 -54.88 -0.60 21.30
C ASP A 82 -55.70 0.60 21.83
N VAL A 83 -56.97 0.71 21.40
CA VAL A 83 -57.92 1.73 21.88
C VAL A 83 -59.17 1.02 22.42
N TYR A 84 -59.45 1.23 23.70
CA TYR A 84 -60.63 0.67 24.37
C TYR A 84 -61.80 1.64 24.29
N LEU A 85 -62.92 1.18 23.72
CA LEU A 85 -64.18 1.90 23.68
C LEU A 85 -65.15 1.30 24.70
N THR A 86 -66.10 2.11 25.19
CA THR A 86 -67.20 1.56 26.01
C THR A 86 -68.07 0.63 25.16
N THR A 87 -68.76 -0.33 25.77
CA THR A 87 -69.60 -1.30 25.05
C THR A 87 -70.64 -0.64 24.14
N LYS A 88 -71.16 0.54 24.52
CA LYS A 88 -72.09 1.32 23.70
C LYS A 88 -71.37 1.98 22.52
N ALA A 89 -70.22 2.61 22.76
CA ALA A 89 -69.43 3.27 21.73
C ALA A 89 -68.84 2.27 20.72
N GLU A 90 -68.42 1.09 21.17
CA GLU A 90 -67.88 0.03 20.33
C GLU A 90 -68.93 -0.52 19.36
N ARG A 91 -70.17 -0.76 19.81
CA ARG A 91 -71.27 -1.20 18.93
C ARG A 91 -71.58 -0.17 17.85
N GLU A 92 -71.67 1.11 18.22
CA GLU A 92 -71.93 2.19 17.26
C GLU A 92 -70.75 2.39 16.30
N PHE A 93 -69.51 2.29 16.80
CA PHE A 93 -68.30 2.35 15.98
C PHE A 93 -68.29 1.26 14.91
N TRP A 94 -68.50 -0.02 15.29
CA TRP A 94 -68.51 -1.13 14.32
C TRP A 94 -69.68 -1.06 13.35
N LYS A 95 -70.84 -0.55 13.78
CA LYS A 95 -71.98 -0.30 12.88
C LYS A 95 -71.63 0.74 11.81
N GLN A 96 -70.93 1.81 12.17
CA GLN A 96 -70.49 2.84 11.24
C GLN A 96 -69.37 2.33 10.32
N VAL A 97 -68.38 1.62 10.86
CA VAL A 97 -67.29 1.01 10.09
C VAL A 97 -67.83 0.01 9.06
N ASN A 98 -68.78 -0.86 9.43
CA ASN A 98 -69.39 -1.79 8.49
C ASN A 98 -70.16 -1.08 7.37
N ARG A 99 -70.82 0.04 7.69
CA ARG A 99 -71.53 0.86 6.69
C ARG A 99 -70.56 1.56 5.73
N GLU A 100 -69.44 2.07 6.25
CA GLU A 100 -68.50 2.91 5.49
C GLU A 100 -67.40 2.10 4.80
N SER A 101 -67.18 0.85 5.24
CA SER A 101 -66.18 -0.10 4.72
C SER A 101 -64.81 0.56 4.46
N PRO A 102 -64.22 1.25 5.46
CA PRO A 102 -62.94 1.94 5.27
C PRO A 102 -61.81 0.94 4.98
N PRO A 103 -60.78 1.30 4.18
CA PRO A 103 -59.63 0.42 3.94
C PRO A 103 -58.97 0.01 5.25
N ILE A 104 -58.80 -1.31 5.44
CA ILE A 104 -58.21 -1.86 6.68
C ILE A 104 -56.67 -1.82 6.62
N ARG A 105 -56.08 -2.07 5.44
CA ARG A 105 -54.64 -1.96 5.21
C ARG A 105 -54.31 -0.58 4.66
N ARG A 106 -53.45 0.14 5.35
CA ARG A 106 -53.07 1.52 5.04
C ARG A 106 -51.57 1.68 5.09
N LEU A 107 -51.07 2.56 4.23
CA LEU A 107 -49.72 3.07 4.36
C LEU A 107 -49.73 4.21 5.38
N ASP A 108 -48.82 4.18 6.33
CA ASP A 108 -48.61 5.26 7.28
C ASP A 108 -47.55 6.24 6.73
N ARG A 109 -47.54 7.48 7.22
CA ARG A 109 -46.39 8.39 7.01
C ARG A 109 -45.46 8.30 8.20
N HIS A 110 -44.17 8.46 7.94
CA HIS A 110 -43.13 8.48 8.97
C HIS A 110 -42.39 9.82 8.91
N ASN A 111 -42.00 10.31 10.08
CA ASN A 111 -41.13 11.47 10.17
C ASN A 111 -39.69 10.99 9.99
N THR A 112 -38.98 11.57 9.04
CA THR A 112 -37.53 11.42 8.91
C THR A 112 -36.82 12.03 10.13
N GLU A 113 -35.55 11.67 10.34
CA GLU A 113 -34.69 12.25 11.40
C GLU A 113 -34.63 13.80 11.34
N LYS A 114 -34.90 14.38 10.17
CA LYS A 114 -34.94 15.83 9.93
C LYS A 114 -36.34 16.45 10.09
N GLY A 115 -37.31 15.69 10.59
CA GLY A 115 -38.69 16.15 10.85
C GLY A 115 -39.61 16.22 9.63
N ALA A 116 -39.13 15.87 8.42
CA ALA A 116 -39.98 15.84 7.22
C ALA A 116 -40.87 14.59 7.24
N SER A 117 -42.18 14.77 7.02
CA SER A 117 -43.16 13.67 6.93
C SER A 117 -43.15 13.07 5.52
N VAL A 118 -42.67 11.84 5.39
CA VAL A 118 -42.55 11.12 4.11
C VAL A 118 -43.39 9.83 4.13
N VAL A 119 -43.82 9.39 2.95
CA VAL A 119 -44.54 8.12 2.78
C VAL A 119 -43.59 6.93 2.84
N TYR A 120 -42.39 7.07 2.27
CA TYR A 120 -41.37 6.04 2.25
C TYR A 120 -40.01 6.70 2.08
N ASP A 121 -39.02 6.27 2.84
CA ASP A 121 -37.64 6.71 2.69
C ASP A 121 -36.89 5.76 1.75
N TRP A 122 -36.63 6.22 0.53
CA TRP A 122 -35.92 5.46 -0.49
C TRP A 122 -34.40 5.52 -0.33
N GLY A 123 -33.91 6.31 0.62
CA GLY A 123 -32.50 6.54 0.86
C GLY A 123 -31.84 7.42 -0.20
N LYS A 124 -30.51 7.52 -0.10
CA LYS A 124 -29.68 8.31 -1.01
C LYS A 124 -28.84 7.41 -1.92
N ASP A 125 -28.53 7.89 -3.10
CA ASP A 125 -27.55 7.28 -3.99
C ASP A 125 -26.10 7.64 -3.60
N LYS A 126 -25.14 7.09 -4.33
CA LYS A 126 -23.69 7.32 -4.12
C LYS A 126 -23.25 8.79 -4.21
N ASN A 127 -24.06 9.65 -4.85
CA ASN A 127 -23.79 11.09 -4.98
C ASN A 127 -24.60 11.91 -3.96
N GLY A 128 -25.31 11.26 -3.04
CA GLY A 128 -26.14 11.88 -2.03
C GLY A 128 -27.51 12.36 -2.51
N ARG A 129 -27.94 12.02 -3.74
CA ARG A 129 -29.26 12.37 -4.28
C ARG A 129 -30.33 11.42 -3.72
N ASP A 130 -31.48 11.97 -3.34
CA ASP A 130 -32.65 11.18 -2.91
C ASP A 130 -33.15 10.28 -4.05
N VAL A 131 -33.21 8.98 -3.79
CA VAL A 131 -33.70 7.96 -4.73
C VAL A 131 -35.19 8.14 -5.01
N GLY A 132 -35.94 8.75 -4.09
CA GLY A 132 -37.34 9.12 -4.25
C GLY A 132 -37.58 10.07 -5.44
N GLU A 133 -36.58 10.89 -5.78
CA GLU A 133 -36.63 11.86 -6.88
C GLU A 133 -36.23 11.27 -8.24
N TYR A 134 -36.09 9.95 -8.34
CA TYR A 134 -35.76 9.28 -9.59
C TYR A 134 -36.99 9.18 -10.51
N PRO A 135 -36.83 9.34 -11.83
CA PRO A 135 -37.79 8.85 -12.80
C PRO A 135 -38.03 7.35 -12.62
N LEU A 136 -39.26 6.90 -12.91
CA LEU A 136 -39.65 5.49 -12.69
C LEU A 136 -38.78 4.49 -13.45
N GLU A 137 -38.33 4.84 -14.66
CA GLU A 137 -37.44 4.00 -15.47
C GLU A 137 -36.04 3.89 -14.84
N GLN A 138 -35.50 5.00 -14.35
CA GLN A 138 -34.22 5.02 -13.64
C GLN A 138 -34.30 4.18 -12.35
N PHE A 139 -35.40 4.27 -11.62
CA PHE A 139 -35.64 3.45 -10.45
C PHE A 139 -35.79 1.96 -10.80
N ALA A 140 -36.47 1.63 -11.90
CA ALA A 140 -36.60 0.25 -12.37
C ALA A 140 -35.24 -0.36 -12.74
N ALA A 141 -34.37 0.40 -13.41
CA ALA A 141 -33.00 -0.01 -13.70
C ALA A 141 -32.18 -0.24 -12.42
N ARG A 142 -32.31 0.65 -11.42
CA ARG A 142 -31.69 0.47 -10.10
C ARG A 142 -32.19 -0.78 -9.39
N ALA A 143 -33.50 -1.01 -9.39
CA ALA A 143 -34.11 -2.20 -8.77
C ALA A 143 -33.68 -3.50 -9.46
N ALA A 144 -33.54 -3.49 -10.79
CA ALA A 144 -33.01 -4.63 -11.54
C ALA A 144 -31.56 -4.96 -11.14
N LYS A 145 -30.71 -3.94 -10.94
CA LYS A 145 -29.34 -4.12 -10.44
C LYS A 145 -29.29 -4.65 -9.01
N GLN A 146 -30.18 -4.18 -8.13
CA GLN A 146 -30.32 -4.73 -6.77
C GLN A 146 -30.76 -6.20 -6.79
N ALA A 147 -31.70 -6.56 -7.67
CA ALA A 147 -32.12 -7.95 -7.86
C ALA A 147 -30.98 -8.82 -8.40
N GLN A 148 -30.23 -8.32 -9.39
CA GLN A 148 -29.05 -9.00 -9.92
C GLN A 148 -27.98 -9.21 -8.84
N LEU A 149 -27.66 -8.18 -8.06
CA LEU A 149 -26.72 -8.29 -6.93
C LEU A 149 -27.19 -9.31 -5.90
N THR A 150 -28.49 -9.35 -5.61
CA THR A 150 -29.08 -10.33 -4.68
C THR A 150 -28.95 -11.75 -5.23
N ALA A 151 -29.23 -11.96 -6.53
CA ALA A 151 -29.10 -13.25 -7.18
C ALA A 151 -27.63 -13.74 -7.20
N LEU A 152 -26.69 -12.87 -7.58
CA LEU A 152 -25.26 -13.17 -7.50
C LEU A 152 -24.83 -13.49 -6.07
N GLY A 153 -25.34 -12.76 -5.08
CA GLY A 153 -25.08 -13.03 -3.66
C GLY A 153 -25.61 -14.39 -3.17
N VAL A 154 -26.75 -14.86 -3.70
CA VAL A 154 -27.24 -16.22 -3.43
C VAL A 154 -26.29 -17.26 -4.03
N LEU A 155 -25.85 -17.06 -5.28
CA LEU A 155 -24.92 -17.97 -5.95
C LEU A 155 -23.55 -18.02 -5.25
N HIS A 156 -23.04 -16.87 -4.80
CA HIS A 156 -21.82 -16.76 -4.00
C HIS A 156 -21.93 -17.56 -2.70
N ARG A 157 -23.02 -17.39 -1.93
CA ARG A 157 -23.24 -18.18 -0.70
C ARG A 157 -23.31 -19.69 -0.97
N ARG A 158 -23.92 -20.08 -2.10
CA ARG A 158 -23.95 -21.49 -2.53
C ARG A 158 -22.55 -22.01 -2.85
N PHE A 159 -21.71 -21.21 -3.51
CA PHE A 159 -20.31 -21.57 -3.76
C PHE A 159 -19.54 -21.76 -2.45
N LEU A 160 -19.65 -20.81 -1.51
CA LEU A 160 -18.99 -20.92 -0.20
C LEU A 160 -19.39 -22.21 0.55
N GLN A 161 -20.68 -22.53 0.56
CA GLN A 161 -21.19 -23.76 1.18
C GLN A 161 -20.62 -25.02 0.50
N ARG A 162 -20.60 -25.06 -0.84
CA ARG A 162 -20.00 -26.16 -1.61
C ARG A 162 -18.52 -26.34 -1.26
N ARG A 163 -17.79 -25.22 -1.13
CA ARG A 163 -16.37 -25.23 -0.82
C ARG A 163 -16.08 -25.70 0.60
N GLU A 164 -16.90 -25.27 1.57
CA GLU A 164 -16.81 -25.76 2.95
C GLU A 164 -17.08 -27.27 3.02
N PHE A 165 -18.08 -27.76 2.30
CA PHE A 165 -18.38 -29.20 2.22
C PHE A 165 -17.24 -29.98 1.59
N ALA A 166 -16.65 -29.47 0.52
CA ALA A 166 -15.47 -30.07 -0.11
C ALA A 166 -14.29 -30.17 0.86
N ARG A 167 -14.00 -29.08 1.59
CA ARG A 167 -12.93 -29.03 2.59
C ARG A 167 -13.16 -30.01 3.75
N ASN A 168 -14.40 -30.15 4.20
CA ASN A 168 -14.77 -31.00 5.33
C ASN A 168 -15.06 -32.46 4.93
N GLY A 169 -14.91 -32.82 3.64
CA GLY A 169 -15.16 -34.17 3.16
C GLY A 169 -16.64 -34.60 3.24
N VAL A 170 -17.58 -33.66 3.21
CA VAL A 170 -19.01 -33.95 3.31
C VAL A 170 -19.49 -34.58 2.01
N THR A 171 -20.11 -35.76 2.11
CA THR A 171 -20.68 -36.48 0.96
C THR A 171 -22.07 -35.96 0.60
N ASP A 172 -22.34 -35.84 -0.70
CA ASP A 172 -23.66 -35.49 -1.18
C ASP A 172 -24.64 -36.65 -0.91
N ALA A 173 -25.79 -36.34 -0.32
CA ALA A 173 -26.79 -37.34 0.07
C ALA A 173 -27.42 -38.08 -1.13
N THR A 174 -27.28 -37.55 -2.34
CA THR A 174 -27.88 -38.07 -3.57
C THR A 174 -26.88 -38.86 -4.41
N THR A 175 -25.63 -38.39 -4.51
CA THR A 175 -24.60 -39.05 -5.34
C THR A 175 -23.64 -39.93 -4.55
N GLY A 176 -23.55 -39.75 -3.22
CA GLY A 176 -22.62 -40.47 -2.35
C GLY A 176 -21.16 -40.05 -2.51
N GLU A 177 -20.87 -39.04 -3.34
CA GLU A 177 -19.52 -38.54 -3.60
C GLU A 177 -19.23 -37.26 -2.80
N VAL A 178 -17.95 -37.04 -2.48
CA VAL A 178 -17.51 -35.78 -1.86
C VAL A 178 -17.59 -34.67 -2.89
N THR A 179 -18.21 -33.55 -2.53
CA THR A 179 -18.25 -32.37 -3.41
C THR A 179 -16.82 -31.92 -3.73
N GLN A 180 -16.45 -31.87 -5.01
CA GLN A 180 -15.17 -31.29 -5.45
C GLN A 180 -15.40 -29.87 -5.98
N ILE A 181 -14.42 -28.99 -5.77
CA ILE A 181 -14.38 -27.65 -6.38
C ILE A 181 -13.40 -27.71 -7.54
N THR A 182 -13.89 -27.50 -8.76
CA THR A 182 -13.04 -27.49 -9.95
C THR A 182 -12.39 -26.12 -10.18
N GLN A 183 -11.44 -26.04 -11.10
CA GLN A 183 -10.87 -24.75 -11.50
C GLN A 183 -11.89 -23.85 -12.20
N GLU A 184 -12.82 -24.44 -12.96
CA GLU A 184 -13.93 -23.72 -13.58
C GLU A 184 -14.85 -23.09 -12.52
N ASP A 185 -15.18 -23.83 -11.45
CA ASP A 185 -15.96 -23.30 -10.33
C ASP A 185 -15.30 -22.05 -9.71
N ILE A 186 -13.97 -22.06 -9.56
CA ILE A 186 -13.18 -20.94 -9.03
C ILE A 186 -13.18 -19.75 -9.99
N GLN A 187 -13.04 -20.00 -11.30
CA GLN A 187 -13.08 -18.94 -12.32
C GLN A 187 -14.46 -18.27 -12.39
N GLU A 188 -15.53 -19.07 -12.36
CA GLU A 188 -16.90 -18.57 -12.33
C GLU A 188 -17.18 -17.74 -11.07
N GLU A 189 -16.69 -18.19 -9.91
CA GLU A 189 -16.82 -17.45 -8.66
C GLU A 189 -16.03 -16.14 -8.70
N THR A 190 -14.80 -16.16 -9.24
CA THR A 190 -13.99 -14.95 -9.42
C THR A 190 -14.73 -13.92 -10.28
N GLN A 191 -15.30 -14.33 -11.41
CA GLN A 191 -16.07 -13.44 -12.27
C GLN A 191 -17.33 -12.93 -11.57
N ARG A 192 -18.04 -13.81 -10.84
CA ARG A 192 -19.22 -13.46 -10.06
C ARG A 192 -18.93 -12.35 -9.05
N ARG A 193 -17.80 -12.42 -8.34
CA ARG A 193 -17.39 -11.38 -7.37
C ARG A 193 -16.99 -10.07 -8.03
N ARG A 194 -16.35 -10.12 -9.20
CA ARG A 194 -16.07 -8.93 -10.01
C ARG A 194 -17.37 -8.23 -10.43
N ASP A 195 -18.35 -8.99 -10.89
CA ASP A 195 -19.68 -8.47 -11.26
C ASP A 195 -20.39 -7.88 -10.04
N MET A 196 -20.35 -8.57 -8.89
CA MET A 196 -20.91 -8.07 -7.63
C MET A 196 -20.25 -6.76 -7.20
N SER A 197 -18.92 -6.67 -7.25
CA SER A 197 -18.17 -5.46 -6.90
C SER A 197 -18.50 -4.30 -7.85
N ALA A 198 -18.60 -4.56 -9.16
CA ALA A 198 -18.99 -3.55 -10.14
C ALA A 198 -20.42 -3.02 -9.90
N ILE A 199 -21.38 -3.91 -9.62
CA ILE A 199 -22.76 -3.52 -9.31
C ILE A 199 -22.84 -2.75 -7.99
N ARG A 200 -22.10 -3.16 -6.95
CA ARG A 200 -22.03 -2.44 -5.67
C ARG A 200 -21.45 -1.04 -5.85
N LYS A 201 -20.36 -0.89 -6.60
CA LYS A 201 -19.76 0.41 -6.92
C LYS A 201 -20.76 1.31 -7.64
N GLU A 202 -21.56 0.76 -8.54
CA GLU A 202 -22.57 1.54 -9.24
C GLU A 202 -23.73 1.96 -8.31
N LEU A 203 -24.22 1.04 -7.49
CA LEU A 203 -25.39 1.25 -6.62
C LEU A 203 -25.10 2.11 -5.39
N TYR A 204 -23.94 1.89 -4.77
CA TYR A 204 -23.58 2.36 -3.43
C TYR A 204 -22.27 3.13 -3.38
N GLY A 205 -21.35 2.90 -4.33
CA GLY A 205 -20.00 3.46 -4.32
C GLY A 205 -18.94 2.52 -3.75
N ASP A 206 -19.36 1.44 -3.07
CA ASP A 206 -18.48 0.46 -2.45
C ASP A 206 -17.68 -0.35 -3.48
N LYS A 207 -16.37 -0.46 -3.28
CA LYS A 207 -15.49 -1.30 -4.09
C LYS A 207 -14.88 -2.38 -3.18
N MET A 208 -15.08 -3.65 -3.55
CA MET A 208 -14.32 -4.73 -2.92
C MET A 208 -12.90 -4.72 -3.47
N GLY A 209 -11.90 -4.89 -2.61
CA GLY A 209 -10.51 -4.97 -3.03
C GLY A 209 -10.14 -6.35 -3.60
N PRO A 210 -8.97 -6.45 -4.25
CA PRO A 210 -8.56 -7.65 -4.99
C PRO A 210 -8.62 -8.93 -4.16
N TYR A 211 -8.22 -8.90 -2.89
CA TYR A 211 -8.17 -10.09 -2.03
C TYR A 211 -9.56 -10.54 -1.59
N ALA A 212 -10.44 -9.61 -1.20
CA ALA A 212 -11.83 -9.96 -0.88
C ALA A 212 -12.59 -10.55 -2.08
N THR A 213 -12.18 -10.21 -3.31
CA THR A 213 -12.77 -10.77 -4.52
C THR A 213 -12.14 -12.08 -5.00
N ASP A 214 -11.05 -12.52 -4.39
CA ASP A 214 -10.34 -13.73 -4.78
C ASP A 214 -10.79 -14.91 -3.92
N PRO A 215 -11.40 -15.97 -4.51
CA PRO A 215 -11.81 -17.14 -3.75
C PRO A 215 -10.66 -17.79 -2.98
N GLU A 216 -9.41 -17.72 -3.46
CA GLU A 216 -8.27 -18.30 -2.75
C GLU A 216 -8.11 -17.76 -1.32
N TRP A 217 -8.73 -16.62 -0.98
CA TRP A 217 -8.57 -15.95 0.31
C TRP A 217 -9.76 -16.08 1.29
N ASP A 218 -10.85 -16.78 0.97
CA ASP A 218 -12.03 -16.77 1.88
C ASP A 218 -11.83 -17.46 3.23
N ASP A 219 -10.81 -18.32 3.36
CA ASP A 219 -10.45 -18.93 4.65
C ASP A 219 -9.69 -17.95 5.57
N VAL A 220 -9.24 -16.81 5.03
CA VAL A 220 -8.49 -15.80 5.76
C VAL A 220 -9.44 -14.67 6.18
N VAL A 221 -9.50 -14.42 7.48
CA VAL A 221 -10.19 -13.24 8.03
C VAL A 221 -9.19 -12.10 8.12
N PRO A 222 -9.35 -11.00 7.34
CA PRO A 222 -8.40 -9.90 7.34
C PRO A 222 -8.34 -9.22 8.73
N ILE A 223 -7.14 -8.81 9.14
CA ILE A 223 -6.90 -8.09 10.40
C ILE A 223 -6.62 -6.62 10.07
N PRO A 224 -7.55 -5.66 10.24
CA PRO A 224 -7.30 -4.24 10.00
C PRO A 224 -6.18 -3.67 10.87
N ALA A 225 -5.65 -2.51 10.49
CA ALA A 225 -4.72 -1.79 11.37
C ALA A 225 -5.55 -1.17 12.50
N ASP A 226 -5.11 -1.37 13.74
CA ASP A 226 -5.71 -0.74 14.91
C ASP A 226 -4.75 0.33 15.42
N GLU A 227 -5.09 1.60 15.17
CA GLU A 227 -4.34 2.74 15.67
C GLU A 227 -5.15 3.41 16.79
N PRO A 228 -4.53 3.73 17.94
CA PRO A 228 -5.24 4.33 19.06
C PRO A 228 -5.78 5.72 18.72
N GLU A 229 -6.89 6.10 19.36
CA GLU A 229 -7.45 7.45 19.22
C GLU A 229 -6.40 8.52 19.57
N GLY A 230 -6.19 9.48 18.67
CA GLY A 230 -5.17 10.52 18.82
C GLY A 230 -3.75 10.08 18.48
N ALA A 231 -3.56 8.95 17.79
CA ALA A 231 -2.26 8.56 17.25
C ALA A 231 -1.61 9.72 16.46
N LEU A 232 -0.30 9.91 16.68
CA LEU A 232 0.48 10.92 15.96
C LEU A 232 0.92 10.34 14.62
N ALA A 233 0.93 11.16 13.57
CA ALA A 233 1.38 10.80 12.22
C ALA A 233 0.62 9.61 11.58
N THR A 234 -0.68 9.46 11.87
CA THR A 234 -1.55 8.50 11.19
C THR A 234 -1.52 8.72 9.68
N ILE A 235 -1.22 7.68 8.92
CA ILE A 235 -1.24 7.75 7.47
C ILE A 235 -2.66 7.43 7.01
N ALA A 236 -3.25 8.33 6.22
CA ALA A 236 -4.52 8.07 5.54
C ALA A 236 -4.27 7.08 4.38
N TYR A 237 -4.15 5.80 4.71
CA TYR A 237 -3.87 4.75 3.74
C TYR A 237 -4.97 4.67 2.68
N PRO A 238 -4.61 4.52 1.38
CA PRO A 238 -5.54 4.09 0.36
C PRO A 238 -6.25 2.78 0.73
N GLU A 239 -7.50 2.62 0.32
CA GLU A 239 -8.32 1.45 0.66
C GLU A 239 -7.70 0.12 0.20
N ASP A 240 -7.03 0.12 -0.96
CA ASP A 240 -6.33 -1.04 -1.49
C ASP A 240 -5.12 -1.41 -0.63
N TYR A 241 -4.26 -0.45 -0.27
CA TYR A 241 -3.14 -0.69 0.64
C TYR A 241 -3.62 -1.20 2.01
N ALA A 242 -4.68 -0.61 2.56
CA ALA A 242 -5.28 -1.03 3.82
C ALA A 242 -5.79 -2.48 3.77
N GLU A 243 -6.44 -2.87 2.67
CA GLU A 243 -6.88 -4.25 2.44
C GLU A 243 -5.69 -5.20 2.38
N VAL A 244 -4.71 -4.97 1.50
CA VAL A 244 -3.57 -5.88 1.34
C VAL A 244 -2.83 -6.08 2.67
N MET A 245 -2.60 -5.00 3.41
CA MET A 245 -1.95 -5.05 4.71
C MET A 245 -2.77 -5.82 5.75
N SER A 246 -4.10 -5.84 5.63
CA SER A 246 -4.97 -6.59 6.53
C SER A 246 -4.90 -8.10 6.31
N TYR A 247 -4.77 -8.54 5.06
CA TYR A 247 -4.50 -9.93 4.73
C TYR A 247 -3.08 -10.33 5.11
N LEU A 248 -2.08 -9.45 4.90
CA LEU A 248 -0.70 -9.68 5.34
C LEU A 248 -0.65 -9.93 6.85
N ARG A 249 -1.27 -9.08 7.66
CA ARG A 249 -1.33 -9.28 9.11
C ARG A 249 -1.98 -10.61 9.48
N ALA A 250 -3.07 -10.99 8.82
CA ALA A 250 -3.78 -12.24 9.08
C ALA A 250 -2.89 -13.47 8.84
N VAL A 251 -2.24 -13.57 7.67
CA VAL A 251 -1.39 -14.73 7.35
C VAL A 251 -0.11 -14.77 8.18
N MET A 252 0.44 -13.60 8.52
CA MET A 252 1.60 -13.52 9.40
C MET A 252 1.30 -14.01 10.82
N VAL A 253 0.13 -13.68 11.37
CA VAL A 253 -0.32 -14.17 12.68
C VAL A 253 -0.55 -15.69 12.65
N ALA A 254 -1.04 -16.21 11.53
CA ALA A 254 -1.23 -17.65 11.33
C ALA A 254 0.08 -18.40 11.00
N GLU A 255 1.20 -17.69 10.84
CA GLU A 255 2.49 -18.23 10.37
C GLU A 255 2.35 -19.06 9.07
N GLU A 256 1.53 -18.58 8.13
CA GLU A 256 1.24 -19.33 6.91
C GLU A 256 2.32 -19.17 5.83
N TYR A 257 3.10 -20.21 5.58
CA TYR A 257 4.10 -20.23 4.51
C TYR A 257 3.56 -20.97 3.27
N SER A 258 2.92 -20.23 2.36
CA SER A 258 2.26 -20.79 1.17
C SER A 258 2.56 -19.99 -0.12
N PRO A 259 2.34 -20.59 -1.31
CA PRO A 259 2.53 -19.88 -2.58
C PRO A 259 1.67 -18.61 -2.72
N ARG A 260 0.47 -18.58 -2.14
CA ARG A 260 -0.37 -17.37 -2.11
C ARG A 260 0.22 -16.28 -1.23
N CYS A 261 0.86 -16.65 -0.11
CA CYS A 261 1.59 -15.70 0.72
C CYS A 261 2.80 -15.12 -0.01
N LEU A 262 3.52 -15.91 -0.83
CA LEU A 262 4.62 -15.41 -1.65
C LEU A 262 4.13 -14.29 -2.60
N ARG A 263 3.03 -14.51 -3.32
CA ARG A 263 2.40 -13.49 -4.20
C ARG A 263 1.91 -12.27 -3.42
N LEU A 264 1.36 -12.47 -2.22
CA LEU A 264 0.97 -11.37 -1.35
C LEU A 264 2.18 -10.52 -0.94
N THR A 265 3.30 -11.14 -0.56
CA THR A 265 4.51 -10.36 -0.20
C THR A 265 5.05 -9.55 -1.36
N GLU A 266 5.01 -10.08 -2.59
CA GLU A 266 5.39 -9.35 -3.80
C GLU A 266 4.51 -8.11 -3.99
N HIS A 267 3.19 -8.24 -3.86
CA HIS A 267 2.26 -7.12 -3.98
C HIS A 267 2.45 -6.07 -2.86
N VAL A 268 2.73 -6.50 -1.63
CA VAL A 268 3.05 -5.56 -0.55
C VAL A 268 4.35 -4.80 -0.85
N ILE A 269 5.38 -5.51 -1.33
CA ILE A 269 6.68 -4.91 -1.66
C ILE A 269 6.56 -3.93 -2.83
N SER A 270 5.72 -4.19 -3.83
CA SER A 270 5.48 -3.25 -4.93
C SER A 270 4.80 -1.96 -4.48
N MET A 271 4.04 -1.98 -3.37
CA MET A 271 3.44 -0.77 -2.79
C MET A 271 4.36 -0.07 -1.77
N ASN A 272 5.14 -0.84 -1.00
CA ASN A 272 6.05 -0.32 0.02
C ASN A 272 7.30 -1.21 0.13
N PRO A 273 8.33 -0.98 -0.71
CA PRO A 273 9.54 -1.80 -0.70
C PRO A 273 10.37 -1.57 0.56
N ALA A 274 10.09 -0.55 1.38
CA ALA A 274 10.79 -0.30 2.63
C ALA A 274 10.24 -1.09 3.83
N HIS A 275 9.15 -1.84 3.65
CA HIS A 275 8.48 -2.56 4.73
C HIS A 275 9.28 -3.79 5.20
N TYR A 276 10.28 -3.59 6.05
CA TYR A 276 11.23 -4.63 6.48
C TYR A 276 10.60 -5.94 6.98
N THR A 277 9.45 -5.88 7.66
CA THR A 277 8.76 -7.09 8.14
C THR A 277 8.32 -8.02 7.02
N VAL A 278 7.85 -7.48 5.88
CA VAL A 278 7.39 -8.32 4.77
C VAL A 278 8.55 -9.01 4.06
N TRP A 279 9.73 -8.37 4.02
CA TRP A 279 10.95 -8.97 3.49
C TRP A 279 11.41 -10.17 4.32
N LEU A 280 11.41 -10.05 5.65
CA LEU A 280 11.72 -11.17 6.53
C LEU A 280 10.70 -12.30 6.39
N TYR A 281 9.41 -11.96 6.27
CA TYR A 281 8.36 -12.94 6.04
C TYR A 281 8.52 -13.64 4.68
N ARG A 282 8.83 -12.89 3.63
CA ARG A 282 9.11 -13.43 2.29
C ARG A 282 10.30 -14.39 2.31
N PHE A 283 11.39 -14.04 2.98
CA PHE A 283 12.55 -14.93 3.09
C PHE A 283 12.21 -16.25 3.78
N LYS A 284 11.41 -16.22 4.86
CA LYS A 284 10.91 -17.45 5.51
C LYS A 284 10.05 -18.30 4.57
N ILE A 285 9.22 -17.68 3.73
CA ILE A 285 8.42 -18.38 2.72
C ILE A 285 9.34 -19.04 1.68
N VAL A 286 10.32 -18.29 1.16
CA VAL A 286 11.32 -18.78 0.19
C VAL A 286 12.04 -20.02 0.73
N GLU A 287 12.51 -19.95 1.98
CA GLU A 287 13.18 -21.06 2.66
C GLU A 287 12.23 -22.26 2.87
N THR A 288 11.03 -22.02 3.44
CA THR A 288 10.08 -23.09 3.78
C THR A 288 9.59 -23.84 2.55
N LEU A 289 9.31 -23.11 1.46
CA LEU A 289 8.82 -23.69 0.21
C LEU A 289 9.95 -24.21 -0.70
N ASN A 290 11.22 -24.01 -0.33
CA ASN A 290 12.38 -24.30 -1.15
C ASN A 290 12.26 -23.72 -2.57
N ILE A 291 11.89 -22.43 -2.65
CA ILE A 291 11.77 -21.74 -3.93
C ILE A 291 13.13 -21.76 -4.64
N PRO A 292 13.21 -22.09 -5.94
CA PRO A 292 14.47 -22.06 -6.67
C PRO A 292 15.11 -20.67 -6.59
N LEU A 293 16.38 -20.61 -6.18
CA LEU A 293 17.08 -19.33 -6.03
C LEU A 293 17.05 -18.50 -7.32
N ALA A 294 17.18 -19.17 -8.48
CA ALA A 294 17.17 -18.49 -9.78
C ALA A 294 15.91 -17.65 -9.98
N ASP A 295 14.74 -18.19 -9.62
CA ASP A 295 13.45 -17.51 -9.75
C ASP A 295 13.36 -16.29 -8.81
N GLU A 296 13.79 -16.45 -7.55
CA GLU A 296 13.75 -15.37 -6.57
C GLU A 296 14.78 -14.26 -6.88
N ILE A 297 15.97 -14.62 -7.39
CA ILE A 297 16.99 -13.64 -7.83
C ILE A 297 16.53 -12.92 -9.10
N GLU A 298 15.87 -13.60 -10.04
CA GLU A 298 15.30 -12.95 -11.22
C GLU A 298 14.28 -11.88 -10.82
N TRP A 299 13.33 -12.24 -9.95
CA TRP A 299 12.38 -11.29 -9.37
C TRP A 299 13.09 -10.13 -8.64
N LEU A 300 14.04 -10.45 -7.74
CA LEU A 300 14.75 -9.46 -6.96
C LEU A 300 15.57 -8.50 -7.84
N ASN A 301 16.15 -8.98 -8.94
CA ASN A 301 16.87 -8.14 -9.89
C ASN A 301 15.96 -7.07 -10.50
N ALA A 302 14.72 -7.42 -10.85
CA ALA A 302 13.75 -6.47 -11.37
C ALA A 302 13.38 -5.41 -10.30
N VAL A 303 13.06 -5.84 -9.08
CA VAL A 303 12.73 -4.94 -7.96
C VAL A 303 13.91 -4.03 -7.61
N SER A 304 15.14 -4.53 -7.69
CA SER A 304 16.36 -3.77 -7.41
C SER A 304 16.58 -2.64 -8.43
N LEU A 305 16.31 -2.88 -9.71
CA LEU A 305 16.43 -1.88 -10.77
C LEU A 305 15.34 -0.80 -10.67
N GLU A 306 14.15 -1.16 -10.20
CA GLU A 306 13.07 -0.21 -9.94
C GLU A 306 13.34 0.65 -8.69
N HIS A 307 13.98 0.07 -7.66
CA HIS A 307 14.18 0.67 -6.35
C HIS A 307 15.65 0.67 -5.93
N ILE A 308 16.49 1.34 -6.71
CA ILE A 308 17.95 1.32 -6.58
C ILE A 308 18.51 1.76 -5.21
N LYS A 309 17.73 2.46 -4.37
CA LYS A 309 18.12 2.96 -3.04
C LYS A 309 17.20 2.44 -1.94
N ASN A 310 17.32 1.15 -1.64
CA ASN A 310 16.50 0.48 -0.63
C ASN A 310 17.33 -0.54 0.19
N TYR A 311 17.34 -0.41 1.51
CA TYR A 311 18.11 -1.30 2.40
C TYR A 311 17.63 -2.75 2.38
N GLN A 312 16.32 -2.94 2.34
CA GLN A 312 15.69 -4.25 2.48
C GLN A 312 16.01 -5.16 1.29
N ILE A 313 16.07 -4.61 0.07
CA ILE A 313 16.47 -5.33 -1.15
C ILE A 313 17.87 -5.94 -0.99
N TRP A 314 18.84 -5.12 -0.58
CA TRP A 314 20.23 -5.57 -0.44
C TRP A 314 20.42 -6.52 0.73
N HIS A 315 19.68 -6.33 1.82
CA HIS A 315 19.69 -7.28 2.93
C HIS A 315 19.05 -8.61 2.53
N HIS A 316 17.91 -8.60 1.83
CA HIS A 316 17.27 -9.82 1.30
C HIS A 316 18.21 -10.56 0.35
N ARG A 317 18.93 -9.82 -0.51
CA ARG A 317 19.95 -10.41 -1.38
C ARG A 317 21.07 -11.11 -0.59
N GLN A 318 21.52 -10.53 0.52
CA GLN A 318 22.50 -11.18 1.42
C GLN A 318 21.95 -12.45 2.05
N LEU A 319 20.70 -12.44 2.54
CA LEU A 319 20.07 -13.63 3.11
C LEU A 319 19.95 -14.76 2.10
N LEU A 320 19.51 -14.44 0.88
CA LEU A 320 19.44 -15.40 -0.24
C LEU A 320 20.81 -15.98 -0.57
N LEU A 321 21.84 -15.12 -0.64
CA LEU A 321 23.20 -15.55 -0.89
C LEU A 321 23.72 -16.46 0.22
N ASP A 322 23.57 -16.07 1.49
CA ASP A 322 24.02 -16.85 2.64
C ASP A 322 23.35 -18.23 2.66
N HIS A 323 22.04 -18.28 2.45
CA HIS A 323 21.28 -19.52 2.39
C HIS A 323 21.74 -20.43 1.24
N HIS A 324 21.89 -19.87 0.03
CA HIS A 324 22.28 -20.66 -1.13
C HIS A 324 23.76 -21.08 -1.11
N TYR A 325 24.64 -20.24 -0.56
CA TYR A 325 26.06 -20.55 -0.44
C TYR A 325 26.29 -21.86 0.31
N GLU A 326 25.51 -22.13 1.37
CA GLU A 326 25.62 -23.39 2.12
C GLU A 326 25.38 -24.63 1.25
N ALA A 327 24.54 -24.52 0.21
CA ALA A 327 24.26 -25.60 -0.72
C ALA A 327 25.36 -25.77 -1.78
N ILE A 328 25.99 -24.69 -2.24
CA ILE A 328 26.95 -24.72 -3.36
C ILE A 328 28.42 -24.69 -2.92
N LYS A 329 28.73 -24.41 -1.65
CA LYS A 329 30.12 -24.22 -1.15
C LYS A 329 31.05 -25.42 -1.41
N ALA A 330 30.49 -26.64 -1.51
CA ALA A 330 31.24 -27.85 -1.81
C ALA A 330 31.59 -28.01 -3.31
N THR A 331 30.99 -27.19 -4.19
CA THR A 331 31.14 -27.25 -5.64
C THR A 331 31.76 -25.95 -6.17
N PRO A 332 33.10 -25.86 -6.31
CA PRO A 332 33.79 -24.63 -6.70
C PRO A 332 33.29 -24.01 -8.01
N ASP A 333 32.86 -24.82 -8.98
CA ASP A 333 32.35 -24.34 -10.26
C ASP A 333 30.97 -23.70 -10.16
N GLU A 334 30.13 -24.14 -9.22
CA GLU A 334 28.84 -23.48 -8.92
C GLU A 334 29.06 -22.14 -8.23
N VAL A 335 29.97 -22.09 -7.25
CA VAL A 335 30.37 -20.84 -6.59
C VAL A 335 30.88 -19.82 -7.62
N LYS A 336 31.73 -20.25 -8.55
CA LYS A 336 32.24 -19.36 -9.62
C LYS A 336 31.15 -18.88 -10.57
N ARG A 337 30.21 -19.75 -10.95
CA ARG A 337 29.07 -19.39 -11.81
C ARG A 337 28.18 -18.36 -11.12
N PHE A 338 27.84 -18.61 -9.86
CA PHE A 338 27.04 -17.69 -9.05
C PHE A 338 27.75 -16.35 -8.81
N ALA A 339 29.04 -16.36 -8.47
CA ALA A 339 29.83 -15.14 -8.32
C ALA A 339 29.84 -14.30 -9.60
N ARG A 340 29.93 -14.94 -10.77
CA ARG A 340 29.88 -14.25 -12.07
C ARG A 340 28.52 -13.59 -12.29
N SER A 341 27.41 -14.31 -12.08
CA SER A 341 26.08 -13.73 -12.26
C SER A 341 25.82 -12.57 -11.30
N GLU A 342 26.29 -12.67 -10.05
CA GLU A 342 26.21 -11.56 -9.09
C GLU A 342 27.03 -10.36 -9.57
N ILE A 343 28.29 -10.55 -9.97
CA ILE A 343 29.15 -9.46 -10.48
C ILE A 343 28.51 -8.77 -11.71
N GLU A 344 27.95 -9.55 -12.65
CA GLU A 344 27.27 -9.01 -13.83
C GLU A 344 26.06 -8.13 -13.42
N PHE A 345 25.27 -8.57 -12.44
CA PHE A 345 24.17 -7.77 -11.92
C PHE A 345 24.65 -6.49 -11.20
N LEU A 346 25.67 -6.59 -10.35
CA LEU A 346 26.22 -5.43 -9.64
C LEU A 346 26.84 -4.41 -10.61
N THR A 347 27.44 -4.87 -11.71
CA THR A 347 27.96 -3.98 -12.76
C THR A 347 26.82 -3.19 -13.40
N ARG A 348 25.70 -3.83 -13.76
CA ARG A 348 24.50 -3.13 -14.25
C ARG A 348 23.97 -2.10 -13.25
N MET A 349 23.91 -2.44 -11.97
CA MET A 349 23.48 -1.49 -10.93
C MET A 349 24.43 -0.28 -10.79
N LEU A 350 25.74 -0.48 -10.97
CA LEU A 350 26.73 0.60 -10.96
C LEU A 350 26.75 1.42 -12.25
N GLU A 351 26.29 0.87 -13.38
CA GLU A 351 26.09 1.64 -14.61
C GLU A 351 24.97 2.68 -14.44
N GLU A 352 23.92 2.36 -13.66
CA GLU A 352 22.85 3.29 -13.31
C GLU A 352 23.28 4.34 -12.26
N ASP A 353 23.97 3.91 -11.20
CA ASP A 353 24.54 4.81 -10.17
C ASP A 353 25.90 4.30 -9.69
N THR A 354 26.96 4.83 -10.29
CA THR A 354 28.37 4.47 -10.01
C THR A 354 28.79 4.72 -8.56
N LYS A 355 27.98 5.44 -7.76
CA LYS A 355 28.25 5.81 -6.37
C LYS A 355 27.23 5.21 -5.40
N ASN A 356 26.40 4.26 -5.86
CA ASN A 356 25.40 3.61 -5.02
C ASN A 356 26.04 2.87 -3.84
N TYR A 357 25.85 3.40 -2.63
CA TYR A 357 26.47 2.90 -1.42
C TYR A 357 26.08 1.45 -1.10
N HIS A 358 24.82 1.08 -1.35
CA HIS A 358 24.35 -0.27 -1.07
C HIS A 358 25.02 -1.30 -1.99
N VAL A 359 25.15 -0.97 -3.28
CA VAL A 359 25.81 -1.85 -4.27
C VAL A 359 27.27 -2.07 -3.88
N TRP A 360 28.00 -0.99 -3.53
CA TRP A 360 29.39 -1.10 -3.08
C TRP A 360 29.55 -1.89 -1.79
N SER A 361 28.67 -1.65 -0.80
CA SER A 361 28.67 -2.40 0.45
C SER A 361 28.40 -3.90 0.22
N TYR A 362 27.41 -4.22 -0.61
CA TYR A 362 27.10 -5.60 -0.98
C TYR A 362 28.25 -6.24 -1.77
N ARG A 363 28.89 -5.50 -2.68
CA ARG A 363 30.04 -5.99 -3.45
C ARG A 363 31.23 -6.32 -2.55
N GLN A 364 31.53 -5.51 -1.53
CA GLN A 364 32.56 -5.86 -0.55
C GLN A 364 32.18 -7.09 0.28
N TYR A 365 30.91 -7.24 0.65
CA TYR A 365 30.42 -8.46 1.30
C TYR A 365 30.61 -9.69 0.40
N LEU A 366 30.25 -9.60 -0.88
CA LEU A 366 30.42 -10.66 -1.88
C LEU A 366 31.89 -11.07 -2.02
N VAL A 367 32.81 -10.09 -2.09
CA VAL A 367 34.25 -10.33 -2.15
C VAL A 367 34.73 -11.13 -0.94
N ARG A 368 34.32 -10.75 0.28
CA ARG A 368 34.69 -11.50 1.50
C ARG A 368 34.09 -12.90 1.51
N LYS A 369 32.78 -13.01 1.25
CA LYS A 369 32.02 -14.26 1.35
C LYS A 369 32.46 -15.30 0.34
N LEU A 370 32.78 -14.89 -0.89
CA LEU A 370 33.17 -15.78 -1.99
C LEU A 370 34.69 -15.78 -2.28
N GLY A 371 35.48 -15.03 -1.52
CA GLY A 371 36.94 -14.97 -1.67
C GLY A 371 37.40 -14.35 -2.99
N LEU A 372 36.74 -13.30 -3.48
CA LEU A 372 36.97 -12.72 -4.81
C LEU A 372 38.11 -11.69 -4.82
N TRP A 373 39.18 -11.95 -4.08
CA TRP A 373 40.41 -11.14 -4.02
C TRP A 373 41.31 -11.38 -5.24
N ASN A 374 40.76 -11.19 -6.44
CA ASN A 374 41.44 -11.57 -7.68
C ASN A 374 41.72 -10.35 -8.57
N LEU A 375 42.61 -10.56 -9.54
CA LEU A 375 43.01 -9.51 -10.49
C LEU A 375 41.82 -8.94 -11.28
N SER A 376 40.80 -9.75 -11.58
CA SER A 376 39.62 -9.28 -12.32
C SER A 376 38.85 -8.20 -11.54
N GLU A 377 38.69 -8.39 -10.22
CA GLU A 377 38.01 -7.41 -9.37
C GLU A 377 38.86 -6.14 -9.19
N LEU A 378 40.18 -6.28 -9.06
CA LEU A 378 41.10 -5.13 -9.04
C LEU A 378 41.07 -4.35 -10.36
N LEU A 379 41.07 -5.02 -11.51
CA LEU A 379 40.93 -4.38 -12.83
C LEU A 379 39.58 -3.68 -12.99
N SER A 380 38.51 -4.22 -12.40
CA SER A 380 37.21 -3.55 -12.38
C SER A 380 37.29 -2.20 -11.66
N THR A 381 38.00 -2.11 -10.52
CA THR A 381 38.26 -0.81 -9.86
C THR A 381 39.01 0.17 -10.73
N GLN A 382 39.98 -0.32 -11.49
CA GLN A 382 40.72 0.51 -12.42
C GLN A 382 39.80 1.07 -13.51
N ASN A 383 38.92 0.25 -14.09
CA ASN A 383 37.97 0.70 -15.10
C ASN A 383 37.03 1.80 -14.58
N TRP A 384 36.50 1.67 -13.35
CA TRP A 384 35.65 2.72 -12.77
C TRP A 384 36.40 4.01 -12.45
N ILE A 385 37.66 3.92 -11.98
CA ILE A 385 38.52 5.08 -11.75
C ILE A 385 38.92 5.74 -13.07
N GLU A 386 39.09 4.98 -14.15
CA GLU A 386 39.38 5.52 -15.48
C GLU A 386 38.16 6.20 -16.11
N GLY A 387 36.95 5.68 -15.85
CA GLY A 387 35.70 6.32 -16.25
C GLY A 387 35.41 7.62 -15.47
N ASP A 388 35.61 7.62 -14.15
CA ASP A 388 35.55 8.81 -13.30
C ASP A 388 36.65 8.77 -12.23
N VAL A 389 37.74 9.51 -12.46
CA VAL A 389 38.87 9.57 -11.52
C VAL A 389 38.47 10.14 -10.15
N ARG A 390 37.32 10.85 -10.06
CA ARG A 390 36.78 11.40 -8.80
C ARG A 390 35.79 10.46 -8.12
N ASN A 391 35.58 9.24 -8.63
CA ASN A 391 34.71 8.27 -8.00
C ASN A 391 35.35 7.69 -6.73
N ASN A 392 35.09 8.35 -5.59
CA ASN A 392 35.63 7.94 -4.29
C ASN A 392 35.18 6.53 -3.86
N SER A 393 34.01 6.04 -4.32
CA SER A 393 33.57 4.68 -4.03
C SER A 393 34.47 3.64 -4.70
N ALA A 394 34.91 3.89 -5.94
CA ALA A 394 35.86 3.04 -6.63
C ALA A 394 37.25 3.07 -5.98
N TRP A 395 37.73 4.25 -5.55
CA TRP A 395 38.97 4.37 -4.76
C TRP A 395 38.89 3.63 -3.43
N SER A 396 37.76 3.75 -2.73
CA SER A 396 37.52 3.04 -1.47
C SER A 396 37.47 1.52 -1.68
N HIS A 397 36.83 1.05 -2.74
CA HIS A 397 36.81 -0.39 -3.07
C HIS A 397 38.20 -0.89 -3.47
N ARG A 398 38.98 -0.11 -4.22
CA ARG A 398 40.38 -0.44 -4.52
C ARG A 398 41.21 -0.58 -3.25
N PHE A 399 41.07 0.36 -2.32
CA PHE A 399 41.78 0.33 -1.04
C PHE A 399 41.42 -0.96 -0.27
N PHE A 400 40.12 -1.25 -0.18
CA PHE A 400 39.61 -2.47 0.42
C PHE A 400 40.22 -3.74 -0.23
N LEU A 401 40.22 -3.84 -1.56
CA LEU A 401 40.77 -5.02 -2.24
C LEU A 401 42.26 -5.23 -1.97
N VAL A 402 43.03 -4.14 -1.91
CA VAL A 402 44.49 -4.22 -1.75
C VAL A 402 44.90 -4.45 -0.30
N PHE A 403 44.19 -3.84 0.66
CA PHE A 403 44.60 -3.77 2.07
C PHE A 403 43.74 -4.61 3.02
N ASN A 404 42.80 -5.39 2.48
CA ASN A 404 42.01 -6.37 3.25
C ASN A 404 42.06 -7.79 2.66
N ASP A 405 42.90 -8.05 1.66
CA ASP A 405 43.13 -9.39 1.14
C ASP A 405 43.81 -10.25 2.24
N PRO A 406 43.18 -11.34 2.72
CA PRO A 406 43.74 -12.18 3.78
C PRO A 406 45.11 -12.78 3.46
N SER A 407 45.46 -12.91 2.17
CA SER A 407 46.77 -13.43 1.74
C SER A 407 47.91 -12.43 1.96
N ALA A 408 47.62 -11.12 1.93
CA ALA A 408 48.60 -10.05 1.94
C ALA A 408 48.34 -8.97 3.01
N SER A 409 47.32 -9.10 3.85
CA SER A 409 46.97 -8.11 4.88
C SER A 409 46.59 -8.76 6.20
N THR A 410 46.73 -8.02 7.29
CA THR A 410 46.41 -8.46 8.65
C THR A 410 44.92 -8.24 8.91
N GLU A 411 44.22 -9.29 9.36
CA GLU A 411 42.80 -9.19 9.69
C GLU A 411 42.58 -8.17 10.83
N GLY A 412 41.58 -7.31 10.66
CA GLY A 412 41.25 -6.26 11.63
C GLY A 412 42.19 -5.06 11.65
N SER A 413 43.24 -5.03 10.80
CA SER A 413 44.12 -3.86 10.70
C SER A 413 43.32 -2.62 10.29
N HIS A 414 43.47 -1.55 11.05
CA HIS A 414 42.77 -0.29 10.82
C HIS A 414 43.24 0.37 9.52
N ALA A 415 42.36 1.13 8.86
CA ALA A 415 42.70 1.80 7.60
C ALA A 415 43.78 2.90 7.75
N THR A 416 44.00 3.38 8.98
CA THR A 416 44.94 4.46 9.31
C THR A 416 46.11 4.01 10.16
N GLU A 417 46.48 2.73 10.10
CA GLU A 417 47.65 2.20 10.78
C GLU A 417 48.54 1.39 9.81
N PRO A 418 49.84 1.24 10.11
CA PRO A 418 50.71 0.41 9.30
C PRO A 418 50.36 -1.07 9.42
N ASP A 419 50.53 -1.81 8.32
CA ASP A 419 50.34 -3.25 8.27
C ASP A 419 51.58 -3.91 7.65
N PRO A 420 52.51 -4.40 8.49
CA PRO A 420 53.76 -5.00 8.03
C PRO A 420 53.58 -6.25 7.17
N LYS A 421 52.38 -6.84 7.14
CA LYS A 421 52.09 -8.00 6.29
C LYS A 421 51.93 -7.62 4.82
N VAL A 422 51.64 -6.35 4.52
CA VAL A 422 51.49 -5.86 3.15
C VAL A 422 52.86 -5.78 2.46
N PRO A 423 53.08 -6.52 1.36
CA PRO A 423 54.34 -6.50 0.62
C PRO A 423 54.73 -5.11 0.11
N ALA A 424 56.02 -4.79 0.16
CA ALA A 424 56.53 -3.48 -0.24
C ALA A 424 56.29 -3.17 -1.73
N ASP A 425 56.29 -4.17 -2.60
CA ASP A 425 56.01 -4.04 -4.03
C ASP A 425 54.55 -3.67 -4.31
N ILE A 426 53.61 -4.12 -3.46
CA ILE A 426 52.21 -3.68 -3.52
C ILE A 426 52.12 -2.19 -3.15
N ILE A 427 52.83 -1.76 -2.10
CA ILE A 427 52.88 -0.35 -1.72
C ILE A 427 53.47 0.50 -2.85
N ASP A 428 54.58 0.09 -3.45
CA ASP A 428 55.22 0.80 -4.58
C ASP A 428 54.27 0.93 -5.77
N ARG A 429 53.58 -0.16 -6.13
CA ARG A 429 52.58 -0.18 -7.19
C ARG A 429 51.44 0.80 -6.91
N GLU A 430 50.90 0.81 -5.69
CA GLU A 430 49.77 1.65 -5.33
C GLU A 430 50.13 3.13 -5.16
N VAL A 431 51.34 3.45 -4.67
CA VAL A 431 51.84 4.83 -4.66
C VAL A 431 51.93 5.35 -6.09
N LYS A 432 52.59 4.61 -6.98
CA LYS A 432 52.72 4.99 -8.39
C LYS A 432 51.35 5.16 -9.05
N TYR A 433 50.41 4.26 -8.80
CA TYR A 433 49.05 4.37 -9.32
C TYR A 433 48.34 5.64 -8.82
N ALA A 434 48.45 5.95 -7.53
CA ALA A 434 47.85 7.15 -6.94
C ALA A 434 48.45 8.44 -7.53
N GLU A 435 49.78 8.47 -7.71
CA GLU A 435 50.50 9.58 -8.34
C GLU A 435 50.06 9.78 -9.80
N GLU A 436 50.04 8.70 -10.60
CA GLU A 436 49.60 8.70 -11.99
C GLU A 436 48.18 9.27 -12.15
N LYS A 437 47.23 8.83 -11.31
CA LYS A 437 45.85 9.33 -11.37
C LYS A 437 45.70 10.73 -10.80
N THR A 438 46.53 11.12 -9.82
CA THR A 438 46.55 12.50 -9.29
C THR A 438 47.01 13.50 -10.36
N LEU A 439 47.95 13.13 -11.24
CA LEU A 439 48.37 13.98 -12.36
C LEU A 439 47.21 14.34 -13.32
N LEU A 440 46.22 13.44 -13.48
CA LEU A 440 45.04 13.68 -14.31
C LEU A 440 44.09 14.72 -13.71
N ALA A 441 44.00 14.78 -12.38
CA ALA A 441 43.14 15.71 -11.66
C ALA A 441 43.80 16.14 -10.34
N PRO A 442 44.73 17.12 -10.36
CA PRO A 442 45.51 17.49 -9.18
C PRO A 442 44.68 17.92 -7.96
N GLN A 443 43.50 18.50 -8.17
CA GLN A 443 42.58 18.93 -7.10
C GLN A 443 41.62 17.81 -6.65
N ASN A 444 41.75 16.58 -7.13
CA ASN A 444 40.90 15.46 -6.73
C ASN A 444 41.30 14.91 -5.36
N GLN A 445 40.49 15.19 -4.33
CA GLN A 445 40.75 14.74 -2.96
C GLN A 445 40.85 13.21 -2.83
N ALA A 446 40.11 12.44 -3.62
CA ALA A 446 40.08 10.98 -3.49
C ALA A 446 41.47 10.35 -3.72
N ALA A 447 42.20 10.82 -4.73
CA ALA A 447 43.53 10.32 -5.03
C ALA A 447 44.57 10.71 -3.95
N TRP A 448 44.48 11.91 -3.39
CA TRP A 448 45.32 12.35 -2.26
C TRP A 448 45.06 11.55 -0.98
N ASN A 449 43.77 11.32 -0.66
CA ASN A 449 43.39 10.49 0.49
C ASN A 449 43.88 9.05 0.30
N TYR A 450 43.77 8.50 -0.92
CA TYR A 450 44.28 7.17 -1.24
C TYR A 450 45.79 7.09 -1.09
N LEU A 451 46.55 8.05 -1.65
CA LEU A 451 48.01 8.12 -1.51
C LEU A 451 48.43 8.13 -0.04
N ARG A 452 47.79 8.98 0.78
CA ARG A 452 48.02 9.02 2.24
C ARG A 452 47.75 7.66 2.88
N GLY A 453 46.62 7.02 2.57
CA GLY A 453 46.27 5.71 3.08
C GLY A 453 47.28 4.62 2.71
N VAL A 454 47.75 4.60 1.46
CA VAL A 454 48.77 3.65 0.98
C VAL A 454 50.08 3.83 1.74
N LEU A 455 50.55 5.07 1.92
CA LEU A 455 51.77 5.36 2.66
C LEU A 455 51.65 4.93 4.13
N VAL A 456 50.51 5.23 4.78
CA VAL A 456 50.23 4.80 6.16
C VAL A 456 50.22 3.27 6.26
N LYS A 457 49.50 2.56 5.40
CA LYS A 457 49.48 1.08 5.39
C LYS A 457 50.87 0.49 5.18
N GLY A 458 51.70 1.11 4.35
CA GLY A 458 53.09 0.72 4.13
C GLY A 458 54.06 1.13 5.25
N GLY A 459 53.61 1.83 6.29
CA GLY A 459 54.48 2.38 7.33
C GLY A 459 55.50 3.40 6.79
N ARG A 460 55.20 4.06 5.67
CA ARG A 460 56.08 5.02 5.00
C ARG A 460 55.74 6.44 5.42
N LYS A 461 56.77 7.25 5.66
CA LYS A 461 56.60 8.68 5.92
C LYS A 461 56.04 9.40 4.70
N LEU A 462 55.26 10.44 4.92
CA LEU A 462 54.71 11.28 3.84
C LEU A 462 55.81 11.96 3.03
N GLU A 463 56.97 12.22 3.65
CA GLU A 463 58.19 12.72 3.00
C GLU A 463 58.56 11.94 1.74
N THR A 464 58.27 10.64 1.67
CA THR A 464 58.58 9.81 0.49
C THR A 464 57.86 10.27 -0.79
N ALA A 465 56.75 11.00 -0.67
CA ALA A 465 55.99 11.58 -1.78
C ALA A 465 56.08 13.12 -1.85
N GLU A 466 56.99 13.74 -1.09
CA GLU A 466 57.18 15.20 -1.06
C GLU A 466 57.54 15.75 -2.45
N ALA A 467 58.49 15.10 -3.13
CA ALA A 467 58.93 15.53 -4.47
C ALA A 467 57.79 15.48 -5.50
N PHE A 468 56.84 14.55 -5.32
CA PHE A 468 55.62 14.50 -6.12
C PHE A 468 54.68 15.65 -5.76
N ALA A 469 54.38 15.84 -4.47
CA ALA A 469 53.48 16.89 -4.00
C ALA A 469 53.96 18.31 -4.33
N ALA A 470 55.27 18.54 -4.27
CA ALA A 470 55.90 19.82 -4.60
C ALA A 470 55.66 20.27 -6.05
N GLN A 471 55.33 19.37 -6.98
CA GLN A 471 55.05 19.71 -8.38
C GLN A 471 53.76 20.53 -8.55
N PHE A 472 52.90 20.57 -7.52
CA PHE A 472 51.60 21.25 -7.58
C PHE A 472 51.58 22.58 -6.85
N VAL A 473 52.68 23.00 -6.23
CA VAL A 473 52.78 24.28 -5.51
C VAL A 473 54.06 25.02 -5.88
N LYS A 474 53.97 26.34 -6.03
CA LYS A 474 55.13 27.20 -6.31
C LYS A 474 54.94 28.56 -5.66
N GLY A 475 56.01 29.13 -5.12
CA GLY A 475 56.01 30.49 -4.56
C GLY A 475 55.09 30.67 -3.36
N VAL A 476 54.89 29.63 -2.54
CA VAL A 476 53.97 29.66 -1.37
C VAL A 476 54.40 30.78 -0.41
N GLY A 477 53.50 31.73 -0.17
CA GLY A 477 53.75 32.91 0.68
C GLY A 477 54.74 33.94 0.12
N GLU A 478 55.12 33.89 -1.16
CA GLU A 478 55.98 34.90 -1.81
C GLU A 478 55.19 36.10 -2.37
N GLY A 479 53.91 36.20 -2.03
CA GLY A 479 52.97 37.22 -2.52
C GLY A 479 51.99 36.64 -3.54
N ASP A 480 50.83 37.28 -3.66
CA ASP A 480 49.71 36.70 -4.40
C ASP A 480 49.97 36.50 -5.91
N ASP A 481 50.84 37.32 -6.48
CA ASP A 481 51.24 37.30 -7.89
C ASP A 481 52.25 36.20 -8.25
N LYS A 482 52.94 35.64 -7.25
CA LYS A 482 53.98 34.59 -7.43
C LYS A 482 53.53 33.22 -6.97
N GLU A 483 52.46 33.16 -6.17
CA GLU A 483 51.92 31.93 -5.61
C GLU A 483 51.04 31.20 -6.63
N GLU A 484 51.48 30.03 -7.06
CA GLU A 484 50.77 29.15 -7.98
C GLU A 484 50.51 27.80 -7.28
N VAL A 485 49.25 27.54 -6.93
CA VAL A 485 48.82 26.29 -6.31
C VAL A 485 47.81 25.60 -7.23
N ARG A 486 48.23 24.48 -7.82
CA ARG A 486 47.37 23.62 -8.65
C ARG A 486 46.58 22.61 -7.83
N SER A 487 46.96 22.40 -6.57
CA SER A 487 46.26 21.52 -5.64
C SER A 487 46.35 22.03 -4.20
N SER A 488 45.21 22.41 -3.60
CA SER A 488 45.18 22.72 -2.16
C SER A 488 45.42 21.48 -1.29
N HIS A 489 45.15 20.28 -1.82
CA HIS A 489 45.48 19.03 -1.13
C HIS A 489 46.98 18.76 -1.10
N ALA A 490 47.73 19.15 -2.15
CA ALA A 490 49.19 19.12 -2.11
C ALA A 490 49.74 20.11 -1.08
N LEU A 491 49.12 21.29 -0.95
CA LEU A 491 49.51 22.29 0.05
C LEU A 491 49.33 21.76 1.48
N ASP A 492 48.21 21.10 1.78
CA ASP A 492 47.97 20.39 3.05
C ASP A 492 48.97 19.24 3.27
N PHE A 493 49.22 18.43 2.23
CA PHE A 493 50.19 17.33 2.28
C PHE A 493 51.59 17.82 2.64
N LEU A 494 52.06 18.89 1.99
CA LEU A 494 53.38 19.46 2.23
C LEU A 494 53.47 20.15 3.60
N ALA A 495 52.41 20.80 4.08
CA ALA A 495 52.40 21.36 5.43
C ALA A 495 52.68 20.28 6.49
N GLU A 496 52.13 19.08 6.32
CA GLU A 496 52.37 17.95 7.21
C GLU A 496 53.79 17.37 7.07
N VAL A 497 54.29 17.21 5.84
CA VAL A 497 55.68 16.80 5.60
C VAL A 497 56.67 17.77 6.26
N LEU A 498 56.46 19.08 6.12
CA LEU A 498 57.29 20.11 6.74
C LEU A 498 57.23 20.03 8.28
N ALA A 499 56.04 19.77 8.84
CA ALA A 499 55.86 19.58 10.27
C ALA A 499 56.61 18.32 10.78
N GLU A 500 56.52 17.19 10.07
CA GLU A 500 57.24 15.95 10.38
C GLU A 500 58.78 16.15 10.34
N LYS A 501 59.27 17.02 9.46
CA LYS A 501 60.68 17.43 9.37
C LYS A 501 61.12 18.43 10.44
N GLY A 502 60.21 18.91 11.28
CA GLY A 502 60.47 19.95 12.28
C GLY A 502 60.54 21.37 11.72
N GLN A 503 60.19 21.59 10.45
CA GLN A 503 60.15 22.90 9.80
C GLN A 503 58.84 23.64 10.12
N LYS A 504 58.55 23.80 11.41
CA LYS A 504 57.26 24.30 11.95
C LYS A 504 56.86 25.67 11.38
N THR A 505 57.81 26.59 11.22
CA THR A 505 57.54 27.93 10.68
C THR A 505 57.08 27.88 9.22
N GLU A 506 57.71 27.03 8.41
CA GLU A 506 57.35 26.87 7.01
C GLU A 506 56.02 26.11 6.87
N ALA A 507 55.80 25.06 7.68
CA ALA A 507 54.52 24.38 7.76
C ALA A 507 53.36 25.34 8.12
N ALA A 508 53.57 26.21 9.12
CA ALA A 508 52.60 27.23 9.52
C ALA A 508 52.25 28.18 8.38
N LYS A 509 53.24 28.57 7.55
CA LYS A 509 53.01 29.40 6.36
C LYS A 509 52.03 28.71 5.40
N TYR A 510 52.22 27.42 5.12
CA TYR A 510 51.33 26.66 4.21
C TYR A 510 49.89 26.59 4.77
N LEU A 511 49.74 26.38 6.08
CA LEU A 511 48.44 26.37 6.75
C LEU A 511 47.74 27.74 6.73
N ASP A 512 48.49 28.83 6.87
CA ASP A 512 47.94 30.18 6.71
C ASP A 512 47.42 30.39 5.27
N ARG A 513 48.18 29.98 4.26
CA ARG A 513 47.77 30.10 2.85
C ARG A 513 46.53 29.26 2.52
N LEU A 514 46.38 28.09 3.14
CA LEU A 514 45.12 27.33 3.09
C LEU A 514 43.96 28.13 3.70
N ALA A 515 44.15 28.71 4.87
CA ALA A 515 43.10 29.45 5.58
C ALA A 515 42.68 30.74 4.88
N GLU A 516 43.63 31.44 4.26
CA GLU A 516 43.43 32.77 3.70
C GLU A 516 42.96 32.73 2.24
N ARG A 517 43.48 31.80 1.44
CA ARG A 517 43.31 31.84 -0.03
C ARG A 517 42.80 30.54 -0.62
N TRP A 518 43.44 29.40 -0.33
CA TRP A 518 43.25 28.18 -1.12
C TRP A 518 42.13 27.26 -0.61
N ASP A 519 41.72 27.43 0.64
CA ASP A 519 40.63 26.67 1.25
C ASP A 519 39.96 27.42 2.44
N PRO A 520 39.46 28.65 2.21
CA PRO A 520 38.96 29.52 3.27
C PRO A 520 37.71 28.97 3.98
N VAL A 521 36.96 28.05 3.34
CA VAL A 521 35.82 27.37 3.96
C VAL A 521 36.22 26.58 5.21
N ARG A 522 37.47 26.09 5.27
CA ARG A 522 38.05 25.38 6.42
C ARG A 522 39.06 26.22 7.19
N ALA A 523 39.02 27.56 7.08
CA ALA A 523 39.97 28.44 7.77
C ALA A 523 40.09 28.19 9.28
N GLY A 524 38.97 27.88 9.96
CA GLY A 524 38.99 27.51 11.38
C GLY A 524 39.79 26.23 11.65
N TYR A 525 39.66 25.22 10.79
CA TYR A 525 40.41 23.97 10.88
C TYR A 525 41.91 24.19 10.62
N TRP A 526 42.28 25.01 9.64
CA TRP A 526 43.68 25.31 9.35
C TRP A 526 44.36 26.09 10.48
N LYS A 527 43.67 27.05 11.08
CA LYS A 527 44.14 27.76 12.29
C LYS A 527 44.33 26.81 13.46
N TYR A 528 43.41 25.86 13.67
CA TYR A 528 43.56 24.81 14.66
C TYR A 528 44.78 23.91 14.37
N ARG A 529 44.95 23.42 13.14
CA ARG A 529 46.12 22.63 12.73
C ARG A 529 47.43 23.38 12.97
N LYS A 530 47.45 24.69 12.71
CA LYS A 530 48.63 25.54 12.97
C LYS A 530 48.95 25.64 14.46
N GLN A 531 47.96 25.72 15.34
CA GLN A 531 48.17 25.68 16.80
C GLN A 531 48.79 24.37 17.27
N GLN A 532 48.54 23.25 16.57
CA GLN A 532 49.17 21.95 16.89
C GLN A 532 50.65 21.88 16.49
N LEU A 533 51.18 22.87 15.75
CA LEU A 533 52.60 22.94 15.41
C LEU A 533 53.43 23.55 16.54
N GLU A 534 52.83 24.30 17.46
CA GLU A 534 53.52 24.90 18.62
C GLU A 534 53.97 23.79 19.58
#